data_AF-A0A4U1C112-F1
#
_entry.id   AF-A0A4U1C112-F1
#
_cell.length_a   1.000
_cell.length_b   1.000
_cell.length_c   1.000
_cell.angle_alpha   90.00
_cell.angle_beta   90.00
_cell.angle_gamma   90.00
#
_symmetry.space_group_name_H-M   'P 1'
#
loop_
_entity.id
_entity.type
_entity.pdbx_description
1 polymer ?
#
loop_
_entity_poly.entity_id
_entity_poly.type
_entity_poly.pdbx_seq_one_letter_code
_entity_poly.pdbx_strand_id
1 'polypeptide(L)' 'MSKLKKNREKLNLTQEELSHQSKISIRTIQRIESGK' A
#
# COMPACT_ATOMS: atom_id res chain seq x y z
N MET A 1 -10.66 5.55 3.94
CA MET A 1 -9.75 4.68 3.16
C MET A 1 -8.90 5.53 2.24
N SER A 2 -7.58 5.54 2.45
CA SER A 2 -6.63 6.22 1.56
C SER A 2 -6.78 5.71 0.11
N LYS A 3 -6.52 6.57 -0.87
CA LYS A 3 -6.57 6.19 -2.30
C LYS A 3 -5.68 4.96 -2.58
N LEU A 4 -4.55 4.85 -1.89
CA LEU A 4 -3.65 3.72 -2.00
C LEU A 4 -4.33 2.40 -1.60
N LYS A 5 -5.02 2.39 -0.45
CA LYS A 5 -5.74 1.20 0.03
C LYS A 5 -6.85 0.76 -0.92
N LYS A 6 -7.60 1.72 -1.49
CA LYS A 6 -8.61 1.43 -2.52
C LYS A 6 -8.01 0.81 -3.77
N ASN A 7 -6.87 1.32 -4.24
CA ASN A 7 -6.19 0.77 -5.40
C ASN A 7 -5.61 -0.63 -5.10
N ARG A 8 -5.07 -0.82 -3.89
CA ARG A 8 -4.53 -2.10 -3.42
C ARG A 8 -5.63 -3.18 -3.35
N GLU A 9 -6.80 -2.85 -2.80
CA GLU A 9 -7.96 -3.75 -2.74
C GLU A 9 -8.49 -4.08 -4.13
N LYS A 10 -8.55 -3.12 -5.07
CA LYS A 10 -8.92 -3.39 -6.47
C LYS A 10 -7.97 -4.34 -7.19
N LEU A 11 -6.68 -4.28 -6.83
CA LEU A 11 -5.65 -5.12 -7.41
C LEU A 11 -5.48 -6.45 -6.67
N ASN A 12 -6.27 -6.70 -5.61
CA ASN A 12 -6.13 -7.87 -4.72
C ASN A 12 -4.70 -8.07 -4.19
N LEU A 13 -3.98 -6.98 -3.93
CA LEU A 13 -2.60 -7.03 -3.43
C LEU A 13 -2.54 -6.93 -1.91
N THR A 14 -1.61 -7.62 -1.28
CA THR A 14 -1.24 -7.38 0.12
C THR A 14 -0.33 -6.15 0.23
N GLN A 15 -0.15 -5.61 1.45
CA GLN A 15 0.81 -4.52 1.66
C GLN A 15 2.25 -4.96 1.38
N GLU A 16 2.57 -6.24 1.60
CA GLU A 16 3.87 -6.84 1.34
C GLU A 16 4.14 -6.98 -0.17
N GLU A 17 3.14 -7.45 -0.92
CA GLU A 17 3.24 -7.54 -2.38
C GLU A 17 3.37 -6.16 -3.03
N LEU A 18 2.56 -5.20 -2.59
CA LEU A 18 2.66 -3.82 -3.04
C LEU A 18 4.02 -3.21 -2.70
N SER A 19 4.57 -3.56 -1.52
CA SER A 19 5.91 -3.15 -1.08
C SER A 19 6.99 -3.69 -2.02
N HIS A 20 6.94 -4.98 -2.32
CA HIS A 20 7.90 -5.64 -3.18
C HIS A 20 7.83 -5.13 -4.63
N GLN A 21 6.62 -5.01 -5.19
CA GLN A 21 6.41 -4.51 -6.56
C GLN A 21 6.84 -3.06 -6.73
N SER A 22 6.52 -2.21 -5.75
CA SER A 22 6.85 -0.78 -5.82
C SER A 22 8.27 -0.48 -5.35
N LYS A 23 9.01 -1.48 -4.85
CA LYS A 23 10.31 -1.34 -4.18
C LYS A 23 10.29 -0.28 -3.06
N ILE A 24 9.15 -0.16 -2.40
CA ILE A 24 8.90 0.80 -1.32
C ILE A 24 8.66 0.01 -0.06
N SER A 25 9.24 0.40 1.07
CA SER A 25 9.05 -0.31 2.33
C SER A 25 7.58 -0.39 2.77
N ILE A 26 7.19 -1.52 3.35
CA ILE A 26 5.85 -1.74 3.93
C ILE A 26 5.43 -0.57 4.85
N ARG A 27 6.36 -0.05 5.66
CA ARG A 27 6.12 1.10 6.55
C ARG A 27 5.72 2.37 5.81
N THR A 28 6.26 2.59 4.62
CA THR A 28 5.91 3.75 3.78
C THR A 28 4.50 3.58 3.23
N ILE A 29 4.13 2.37 2.79
CA ILE A 29 2.77 2.03 2.38
C ILE A 29 1.80 2.25 3.53
N GLN A 30 2.12 1.76 4.72
CA GLN A 30 1.31 1.98 5.93
C GLN A 30 1.18 3.47 6.25
N ARG A 31 2.26 4.25 6.17
CA ARG A 31 2.23 5.70 6.39
C ARG A 31 1.31 6.42 5.41
N ILE A 32 1.38 6.07 4.12
CA ILE A 32 0.50 6.59 3.05
C ILE A 32 -0.96 6.14 3.26
N GLU A 33 -1.19 4.91 3.74
CA GLU A 33 -2.54 4.42 4.04
C GLU A 33 -3.13 5.07 5.31
N SER A 34 -2.30 5.39 6.28
CA SER A 34 -2.66 6.06 7.54
C SER A 34 -2.72 7.59 7.45
N GLY A 35 -2.22 8.20 6.38
CA GLY A 35 -2.27 9.65 6.17
C GLY A 35 -1.27 10.47 6.99
N LYS A 36 -0.12 9.88 7.33
CA LYS A 36 1.02 10.56 8.00
C LYS A 36 2.11 10.97 7.01
#